data_AF-A0A9P8IS43-F1
#
_entry.id   AF-A0A9P8IS43-F1
#
_cell.length_a   1.000
_cell.length_b   1.000
_cell.length_c   1.000
_cell.angle_alpha   90.00
_cell.angle_beta   90.00
_cell.angle_gamma   90.00
#
_symmetry.space_group_name_H-M   'P 1'
#
loop_
_entity.id
_entity.type
_entity.pdbx_description
1 polymer ?
#
loop_
_entity_poly.entity_id
_entity_poly.type
_entity_poly.pdbx_seq_one_letter_code
_entity_poly.pdbx_strand_id
1 'polypeptide(L)'
;MDTSLLVSVSIAMISCWLRSPDEFEGVVLQLHESLMSAFSDWINEKLVSKASLLRGTFVVALREAEFFNSDNAAEQQRVHYPGTFVPWLMTIRDRWKRLIVSLFKIDTYLSIVRFQAPTLFREEIDLTMPATYSLWNAYGLNIFFKRITLEPTDRSNFKLSEVIANPNTPAKPLLLFEDIHLALCGLLPAIWNQTQIVRRSTEAGRSTQNCTSSLAWQLEAWKADIERLKHQCFHAAEVGEFPFTAYIGDYDEDPSV
;
A
#
# COMPACT_ATOMS: atom_id res chain seq x y z
N MET A 1 -18.13 7.82 8.27
CA MET A 1 -18.17 6.42 7.82
C MET A 1 -16.84 5.80 8.22
N ASP A 2 -16.83 4.65 8.87
CA ASP A 2 -15.58 4.00 9.27
C ASP A 2 -14.76 3.65 8.01
N THR A 3 -13.47 3.97 7.97
CA THR A 3 -12.58 3.68 6.83
C THR A 3 -12.56 2.18 6.50
N SER A 4 -12.70 1.34 7.53
CA SER A 4 -12.87 -0.11 7.40
C SER A 4 -14.16 -0.49 6.65
N LEU A 5 -15.25 0.24 6.89
CA LEU A 5 -16.54 0.01 6.22
C LEU A 5 -16.48 0.39 4.74
N LEU A 6 -15.86 1.52 4.39
CA LEU A 6 -15.72 1.97 3.01
C LEU A 6 -14.89 0.98 2.17
N VAL A 7 -13.77 0.50 2.72
CA VAL A 7 -12.89 -0.47 2.07
C VAL A 7 -13.58 -1.83 1.94
N SER A 8 -14.24 -2.30 3.01
CA SER A 8 -14.97 -3.58 3.00
C SER A 8 -16.11 -3.59 1.99
N VAL A 9 -16.86 -2.50 1.88
CA VAL A 9 -17.97 -2.38 0.92
C VAL A 9 -17.44 -2.26 -0.52
N SER A 10 -16.35 -1.52 -0.75
CA SER A 10 -15.72 -1.43 -2.08
C SER A 10 -15.20 -2.79 -2.55
N ILE A 11 -14.60 -3.58 -1.66
CA ILE A 11 -14.12 -4.94 -1.95
C ILE A 11 -15.30 -5.88 -2.26
N ALA A 12 -16.38 -5.82 -1.48
CA ALA A 12 -17.58 -6.63 -1.70
C ALA A 12 -18.24 -6.30 -3.05
N MET A 13 -18.33 -5.03 -3.42
CA MET A 13 -18.87 -4.59 -4.71
C MET A 13 -18.05 -5.08 -5.90
N ILE A 14 -16.73 -4.91 -5.85
CA ILE A 14 -15.82 -5.38 -6.91
C ILE A 14 -15.92 -6.91 -7.03
N SER A 15 -16.03 -7.61 -5.90
CA SER A 15 -16.20 -9.08 -5.88
C SER A 15 -17.54 -9.54 -6.48
N CYS A 16 -18.63 -8.81 -6.24
CA CYS A 16 -19.94 -9.10 -6.83
C CYS A 16 -19.97 -8.84 -8.34
N TRP A 17 -19.40 -7.72 -8.79
CA TRP A 17 -19.30 -7.40 -10.23
C TRP A 17 -18.48 -8.44 -10.99
N LEU A 18 -17.38 -8.91 -10.40
CA LEU A 18 -16.51 -9.92 -11.01
C LEU A 18 -17.17 -11.31 -11.10
N ARG A 19 -18.20 -11.62 -10.30
CA ARG A 19 -18.89 -12.93 -10.32
C ARG A 19 -19.94 -13.04 -11.43
N SER A 20 -20.73 -12.00 -11.65
CA SER A 20 -21.72 -11.92 -12.72
C SER A 20 -21.88 -10.47 -13.19
N PRO A 21 -21.07 -10.02 -14.17
CA PRO A 21 -21.06 -8.62 -14.61
C PRO A 21 -22.44 -8.14 -15.09
N ASP A 22 -23.11 -8.92 -15.95
CA ASP A 22 -24.37 -8.54 -16.58
C ASP A 22 -25.55 -8.45 -15.59
N GLU A 23 -25.50 -9.18 -14.48
CA GLU A 23 -26.56 -9.23 -13.48
C GLU A 23 -26.43 -8.14 -12.41
N PHE A 24 -25.19 -7.78 -12.05
CA PHE A 24 -24.90 -6.87 -10.94
C PHE A 24 -24.33 -5.51 -11.36
N GLU A 25 -24.06 -5.26 -12.65
CA GLU A 25 -23.48 -4.00 -13.14
C GLU A 25 -24.27 -2.76 -12.67
N GLY A 26 -25.59 -2.74 -12.85
CA GLY A 26 -26.42 -1.60 -12.45
C GLY A 26 -26.40 -1.33 -10.94
N VAL A 27 -26.45 -2.39 -10.13
CA VAL A 27 -26.45 -2.30 -8.66
C VAL A 27 -25.08 -1.88 -8.15
N VAL A 28 -24.00 -2.43 -8.72
CA VAL A 28 -22.62 -2.08 -8.35
C VAL A 28 -22.30 -0.65 -8.73
N LEU A 29 -22.72 -0.18 -9.91
CA LEU A 29 -22.51 1.21 -10.32
C LEU A 29 -23.27 2.19 -9.41
N GLN A 30 -24.53 1.92 -9.08
CA GLN A 30 -25.30 2.75 -8.15
C GLN A 30 -24.71 2.77 -6.73
N LEU A 31 -24.23 1.62 -6.23
CA LEU A 31 -23.59 1.55 -4.92
C LEU A 31 -22.24 2.29 -4.92
N HIS A 32 -21.48 2.21 -6.02
CA HIS A 32 -20.24 2.95 -6.21
C HIS A 32 -20.47 4.45 -6.23
N GLU A 33 -21.41 4.93 -7.04
CA GLU A 33 -21.77 6.35 -7.08
C GLU A 33 -22.25 6.85 -5.72
N SER A 34 -23.04 6.07 -5.00
CA SER A 34 -23.53 6.43 -3.66
C SER A 34 -22.41 6.50 -2.62
N LEU A 35 -21.46 5.56 -2.64
CA LEU A 35 -20.29 5.58 -1.75
C LEU A 35 -19.33 6.70 -2.10
N MET A 36 -19.08 6.95 -3.38
CA MET A 36 -18.22 8.04 -3.83
C MET A 36 -18.86 9.39 -3.55
N SER A 37 -20.19 9.51 -3.66
CA SER A 37 -20.96 10.70 -3.25
C SER A 37 -20.88 10.91 -1.74
N ALA A 38 -21.15 9.88 -0.93
CA ALA A 38 -21.04 9.96 0.53
C ALA A 38 -19.61 10.22 1.02
N PHE A 39 -18.60 9.68 0.34
CA PHE A 39 -17.19 9.96 0.58
C PHE A 39 -16.82 11.38 0.17
N SER A 40 -17.33 11.86 -0.96
CA SER A 40 -17.14 13.24 -1.43
C SER A 40 -17.84 14.27 -0.53
N ASP A 41 -19.00 13.93 0.03
CA ASP A 41 -19.71 14.75 1.03
C ASP A 41 -19.00 14.71 2.38
N TRP A 42 -18.45 13.55 2.77
CA TRP A 42 -17.65 13.38 3.98
C TRP A 42 -16.33 14.16 3.89
N ILE A 43 -15.72 14.24 2.71
CA ILE A 43 -14.51 14.99 2.46
C ILE A 43 -14.85 16.39 1.94
N ASN A 44 -14.89 17.37 2.85
CA ASN A 44 -15.02 18.78 2.48
C ASN A 44 -13.95 19.22 1.45
N GLU A 45 -14.35 19.75 0.28
CA GLU A 45 -13.44 20.19 -0.79
C GLU A 45 -12.33 21.14 -0.31
N LYS A 46 -12.62 21.99 0.69
CA LYS A 46 -11.62 22.87 1.31
C LYS A 46 -10.57 22.06 2.07
N LEU A 47 -10.96 20.97 2.73
CA LEU A 47 -10.02 20.06 3.40
C LEU A 47 -9.17 19.31 2.39
N VAL A 48 -9.74 18.85 1.26
CA VAL A 48 -8.94 18.22 0.18
C VAL A 48 -7.90 19.17 -0.36
N SER A 49 -8.32 20.40 -0.68
CA SER A 49 -7.41 21.38 -1.27
C SER A 49 -6.26 21.73 -0.32
N LYS A 50 -6.55 21.89 0.98
CA LYS A 50 -5.52 22.06 2.02
C LYS A 50 -4.62 20.84 2.15
N ALA A 51 -5.19 19.64 2.15
CA ALA A 51 -4.42 18.39 2.23
C ALA A 51 -3.50 18.21 1.02
N SER A 52 -3.97 18.50 -0.19
CA SER A 52 -3.16 18.45 -1.42
C SER A 52 -1.99 19.45 -1.38
N LEU A 53 -2.21 20.67 -0.88
CA LEU A 53 -1.15 21.67 -0.71
C LEU A 53 -0.13 21.24 0.35
N LEU A 54 -0.60 20.79 1.51
CA LEU A 54 0.26 20.30 2.59
C LEU A 54 1.08 19.10 2.13
N ARG A 55 0.45 18.13 1.47
CA ARG A 55 1.12 16.95 0.91
C ARG A 55 2.17 17.35 -0.13
N GLY A 56 1.85 18.28 -1.04
CA GLY A 56 2.84 18.75 -2.03
C GLY A 56 4.04 19.44 -1.38
N THR A 57 3.79 20.31 -0.39
CA THR A 57 4.85 20.99 0.37
C THR A 57 5.69 19.99 1.16
N PHE A 58 5.05 18.99 1.76
CA PHE A 58 5.73 17.95 2.53
C PHE A 58 6.61 17.06 1.64
N VAL A 59 6.11 16.62 0.48
CA VAL A 59 6.92 15.87 -0.49
C VAL A 59 8.15 16.67 -0.91
N VAL A 60 8.01 17.97 -1.21
CA VAL A 60 9.15 18.84 -1.55
C VAL A 60 10.15 18.93 -0.39
N ALA A 61 9.68 19.18 0.84
CA ALA A 61 10.56 19.25 2.00
C ALA A 61 11.33 17.94 2.26
N LEU A 62 10.69 16.79 2.03
CA LEU A 62 11.33 15.49 2.15
C LEU A 62 12.36 15.24 1.03
N ARG A 63 12.14 15.75 -0.18
CA ARG A 63 13.13 15.70 -1.27
C ARG A 63 14.37 16.51 -0.92
N GLU A 64 14.19 17.75 -0.46
CA GLU A 64 15.29 18.63 -0.03
C GLU A 64 16.10 18.03 1.12
N ALA A 65 15.44 17.28 2.00
CA ALA A 65 16.10 16.56 3.09
C ALA A 65 16.71 15.20 2.68
N GLU A 66 16.67 14.83 1.41
CA GLU A 66 17.05 13.51 0.88
C GLU A 66 16.39 12.34 1.65
N PHE A 67 15.15 12.53 2.09
CA PHE A 67 14.49 11.62 3.02
C PHE A 67 14.16 10.27 2.40
N PHE A 68 14.00 10.21 1.08
CA PHE A 68 13.67 8.98 0.34
C PHE A 68 14.89 8.08 0.06
N ASN A 69 16.09 8.51 0.46
CA ASN A 69 17.35 7.80 0.25
C ASN A 69 17.73 6.93 1.48
N SER A 70 18.08 5.66 1.26
CA SER A 70 18.42 4.74 2.34
C SER A 70 19.74 5.05 3.05
N ASP A 71 20.74 5.60 2.35
CA ASP A 71 22.03 6.00 2.93
C ASP A 71 21.86 7.18 3.88
N ASN A 72 21.06 8.18 3.49
CA ASN A 72 20.76 9.31 4.36
C ASN A 72 20.00 8.85 5.61
N ALA A 73 19.03 7.94 5.49
CA ALA A 73 18.34 7.36 6.64
C ALA A 73 19.32 6.66 7.61
N ALA A 74 20.29 5.92 7.08
CA ALA A 74 21.33 5.26 7.87
C ALA A 74 22.26 6.27 8.58
N GLU A 75 22.63 7.35 7.89
CA GLU A 75 23.46 8.41 8.48
C GLU A 75 22.73 9.17 9.58
N GLN A 76 21.47 9.56 9.36
CA GLN A 76 20.64 10.24 10.36
C GLN A 76 20.48 9.39 11.63
N GLN A 77 20.31 8.07 11.46
CA GLN A 77 20.31 7.14 12.58
C GLN A 77 21.65 7.13 13.33
N ARG A 78 22.77 7.05 12.60
CA ARG A 78 24.12 7.00 13.20
C ARG A 78 24.44 8.27 14.00
N VAL A 79 24.05 9.44 13.48
CA VAL A 79 24.34 10.74 14.08
C VAL A 79 23.43 11.05 15.27
N HIS A 80 22.11 10.89 15.10
CA HIS A 80 21.13 11.36 16.09
C HIS A 80 20.65 10.28 17.05
N TYR A 81 20.76 9.01 16.66
CA TYR A 81 20.25 7.88 17.44
C TYR A 81 21.34 6.80 17.63
N PRO A 82 22.52 7.17 18.17
CA PRO A 82 23.62 6.23 18.37
C PRO A 82 23.23 5.17 19.42
N GLY A 83 23.62 3.92 19.17
CA GLY A 83 23.39 2.82 20.11
C GLY A 83 23.36 1.47 19.43
N THR A 84 23.32 0.42 20.24
CA THR A 84 23.27 -0.99 19.81
C THR A 84 22.00 -1.70 20.25
N PHE A 85 21.08 -1.00 20.91
CA PHE A 85 19.82 -1.57 21.37
C PHE A 85 18.89 -1.85 20.19
N VAL A 86 18.85 -3.11 19.77
CA VAL A 86 18.17 -3.58 18.54
C VAL A 86 16.72 -3.12 18.42
N PRO A 87 15.85 -3.23 19.46
CA PRO A 87 14.46 -2.81 19.34
C PRO A 87 14.33 -1.34 18.97
N TRP A 88 15.17 -0.48 19.56
CA TRP A 88 15.19 0.95 19.25
C TRP A 88 15.64 1.22 17.81
N LEU A 89 16.77 0.62 17.39
CA LEU A 89 17.32 0.80 16.05
C LEU A 89 16.33 0.36 14.97
N MET A 90 15.70 -0.82 15.14
CA MET A 90 14.71 -1.33 14.20
C MET A 90 13.47 -0.45 14.18
N THR A 91 12.95 -0.02 15.34
CA THR A 91 11.78 0.87 15.39
C THR A 91 12.02 2.18 14.64
N ILE A 92 13.18 2.82 14.81
CA ILE A 92 13.48 4.07 14.11
C ILE A 92 13.61 3.86 12.60
N ARG A 93 14.31 2.81 12.15
CA ARG A 93 14.41 2.46 10.72
C ARG A 93 13.04 2.18 10.11
N ASP A 94 12.22 1.40 10.79
CA ASP A 94 10.92 1.00 10.25
C ASP A 94 9.91 2.16 10.27
N ARG A 95 9.97 3.06 11.26
CA ARG A 95 9.22 4.33 11.27
C ARG A 95 9.49 5.14 10.02
N TRP A 96 10.76 5.25 9.64
CA TRP A 96 11.18 5.98 8.45
C TRP A 96 10.57 5.38 7.18
N LYS A 97 10.73 4.06 7.01
CA LYS A 97 10.14 3.33 5.87
C LYS A 97 8.63 3.49 5.81
N ARG A 98 7.94 3.30 6.95
CA ARG A 98 6.48 3.35 7.06
C ARG A 98 5.93 4.76 6.81
N LEU A 99 6.65 5.81 7.20
CA LEU A 99 6.27 7.19 6.88
C LEU A 99 6.25 7.42 5.36
N ILE A 100 7.29 6.96 4.66
CA ILE A 100 7.39 7.10 3.20
C ILE A 100 6.32 6.26 2.50
N VAL A 101 6.13 5.00 2.93
CA VAL A 101 5.07 4.12 2.40
C VAL A 101 3.69 4.75 2.59
N SER A 102 3.39 5.31 3.76
CA SER A 102 2.14 6.02 4.02
C SER A 102 1.99 7.26 3.15
N LEU A 103 3.04 8.06 2.99
CA LEU A 103 3.01 9.24 2.13
C LEU A 103 2.74 8.87 0.67
N PHE A 104 3.38 7.82 0.15
CA PHE A 104 3.16 7.33 -1.20
C PHE A 104 1.71 6.87 -1.42
N LYS A 105 1.13 6.14 -0.45
CA LYS A 105 -0.30 5.77 -0.48
C LYS A 105 -1.19 7.01 -0.48
N ILE A 106 -0.96 7.97 0.44
CA ILE A 106 -1.75 9.20 0.56
C ILE A 106 -1.67 10.02 -0.74
N ASP A 107 -0.48 10.21 -1.30
CA ASP A 107 -0.31 10.96 -2.54
C ASP A 107 -1.08 10.31 -3.70
N THR A 108 -1.00 8.99 -3.78
CA THR A 108 -1.72 8.20 -4.78
C THR A 108 -3.24 8.33 -4.63
N TYR A 109 -3.77 8.19 -3.40
CA TYR A 109 -5.20 8.32 -3.14
C TYR A 109 -5.72 9.73 -3.39
N LEU A 110 -5.00 10.77 -2.94
CA LEU A 110 -5.38 12.16 -3.21
C LEU A 110 -5.39 12.47 -4.72
N SER A 111 -4.49 11.84 -5.46
CA SER A 111 -4.41 11.98 -6.92
C SER A 111 -5.60 11.35 -7.62
N ILE A 112 -6.08 10.19 -7.14
CA ILE A 112 -7.36 9.61 -7.60
C ILE A 112 -8.51 10.58 -7.33
N VAL A 113 -8.65 11.05 -6.08
CA VAL A 113 -9.75 11.93 -5.66
C VAL A 113 -9.78 13.22 -6.47
N ARG A 114 -8.61 13.74 -6.88
CA ARG A 114 -8.49 14.97 -7.66
C ARG A 114 -8.39 14.74 -9.17
N PHE A 115 -8.45 13.50 -9.63
CA PHE A 115 -8.21 13.11 -11.02
C PHE A 115 -6.89 13.67 -11.60
N GLN A 116 -5.85 13.72 -10.76
CA GLN A 116 -4.52 14.23 -11.09
C GLN A 116 -3.49 13.10 -11.09
N ALA A 117 -2.31 13.38 -11.65
CA ALA A 117 -1.17 12.47 -11.54
C ALA A 117 -0.61 12.49 -10.10
N PRO A 118 -0.18 11.34 -9.55
CA PRO A 118 0.66 11.28 -8.36
C PRO A 118 1.91 12.16 -8.49
N THR A 119 2.31 12.75 -7.38
CA THR A 119 3.46 13.65 -7.30
C THR A 119 4.73 12.96 -6.80
N LEU A 120 4.59 11.86 -6.06
CA LEU A 120 5.69 11.02 -5.59
C LEU A 120 5.76 9.75 -6.45
N PHE A 121 6.87 9.58 -7.17
CA PHE A 121 7.10 8.41 -8.00
C PHE A 121 7.78 7.30 -7.21
N ARG A 122 7.45 6.05 -7.54
CA ARG A 122 8.06 4.87 -6.88
C ARG A 122 9.58 4.82 -7.09
N GLU A 123 10.08 5.35 -8.22
CA GLU A 123 11.50 5.42 -8.56
C GLU A 123 12.29 6.33 -7.61
N GLU A 124 11.61 7.26 -6.92
CA GLU A 124 12.24 8.13 -5.92
C GLU A 124 12.45 7.41 -4.58
N ILE A 125 11.78 6.27 -4.36
CA ILE A 125 11.78 5.55 -3.09
C ILE A 125 12.93 4.53 -3.09
N ASP A 126 14.09 4.96 -2.59
CA ASP A 126 15.25 4.10 -2.36
C ASP A 126 15.20 3.51 -0.94
N LEU A 127 14.22 2.63 -0.69
CA LEU A 127 14.08 1.95 0.60
C LEU A 127 13.89 0.46 0.40
N THR A 128 14.31 -0.32 1.38
CA THR A 128 14.01 -1.76 1.44
C THR A 128 12.65 -2.01 2.06
N MET A 129 12.08 -3.20 1.85
CA MET A 129 10.77 -3.54 2.43
C MET A 129 10.75 -3.31 3.95
N PRO A 130 9.64 -2.78 4.51
CA PRO A 130 9.48 -2.65 5.95
C PRO A 130 9.38 -4.03 6.61
N ALA A 131 9.65 -4.08 7.91
CA ALA A 131 9.34 -5.25 8.72
C ALA A 131 7.87 -5.62 8.58
N THR A 132 7.54 -6.89 8.82
CA THR A 132 6.15 -7.36 8.77
C THR A 132 5.25 -6.56 9.71
N TYR A 133 3.96 -6.43 9.37
CA TYR A 133 2.97 -5.84 10.28
C TYR A 133 3.02 -6.49 11.69
N SER A 134 3.33 -7.78 11.75
CA SER A 134 3.36 -8.58 12.97
C SER A 134 4.51 -8.22 13.90
N LEU A 135 5.71 -8.01 13.35
CA LEU A 135 6.82 -7.48 14.14
C LEU A 135 6.60 -6.01 14.52
N TRP A 136 6.06 -5.20 13.61
CA TRP A 136 5.78 -3.78 13.88
C TRP A 136 4.80 -3.56 15.03
N ASN A 137 3.80 -4.43 15.16
CA ASN A 137 2.82 -4.40 16.24
C ASN A 137 3.23 -5.26 17.45
N ALA A 138 4.53 -5.45 17.68
CA ALA A 138 5.04 -6.10 18.88
C ALA A 138 5.05 -5.11 20.06
N TYR A 139 3.91 -4.97 20.73
CA TYR A 139 3.75 -4.08 21.89
C TYR A 139 4.34 -4.71 23.17
N GLY A 140 5.67 -4.66 23.29
CA GLY A 140 6.40 -5.17 24.46
C GLY A 140 7.75 -5.78 24.07
N LEU A 141 8.77 -5.62 24.93
CA LEU A 141 10.11 -6.15 24.63
C LEU A 141 10.12 -7.69 24.55
N ASN A 142 9.36 -8.36 25.43
CA ASN A 142 9.16 -9.81 25.39
C ASN A 142 8.56 -10.27 24.06
N ILE A 143 7.51 -9.60 23.59
CA ILE A 143 6.84 -9.92 22.32
C ILE A 143 7.77 -9.61 21.13
N PHE A 144 8.47 -8.48 21.18
CA PHE A 144 9.44 -8.10 20.13
C PHE A 144 10.54 -9.14 19.98
N PHE A 145 11.18 -9.56 21.08
CA PHE A 145 12.24 -10.56 21.03
C PHE A 145 11.73 -11.96 20.64
N LYS A 146 10.45 -12.27 20.89
CA LYS A 146 9.81 -13.49 20.37
C LYS A 146 9.58 -13.41 18.86
N ARG A 147 9.09 -12.28 18.34
CA ARG A 147 8.70 -12.14 16.92
C ARG A 147 9.90 -11.87 16.00
N ILE A 148 10.94 -11.19 16.48
CA ILE A 148 12.12 -10.89 15.66
C ILE A 148 12.85 -12.15 15.19
N THR A 149 12.78 -13.25 15.95
CA THR A 149 13.38 -14.54 15.55
C THR A 149 12.60 -15.25 14.44
N LEU A 150 11.34 -14.85 14.24
CA LEU A 150 10.44 -15.35 13.19
C LEU A 150 10.36 -14.41 11.99
N GLU A 151 10.92 -13.20 12.11
CA GLU A 151 10.87 -12.20 11.05
C GLU A 151 11.64 -12.68 9.81
N PRO A 152 11.03 -12.63 8.61
CA PRO A 152 11.73 -12.95 7.37
C PRO A 152 12.77 -11.85 7.06
N THR A 153 14.02 -12.10 7.46
CA THR A 153 15.15 -11.16 7.34
C THR A 153 15.46 -10.77 5.90
N ASP A 154 15.17 -11.67 4.95
CA ASP A 154 15.39 -11.45 3.51
C ASP A 154 14.57 -10.29 2.93
N ARG A 155 13.49 -9.86 3.60
CA ARG A 155 12.72 -8.66 3.17
C ARG A 155 13.60 -7.44 3.01
N SER A 156 14.63 -7.31 3.84
CA SER A 156 15.57 -6.19 3.79
C SER A 156 16.48 -6.18 2.54
N ASN A 157 16.54 -7.27 1.78
CA ASN A 157 17.34 -7.38 0.55
C ASN A 157 16.64 -6.83 -0.69
N PHE A 158 15.33 -6.54 -0.61
CA PHE A 158 14.52 -6.11 -1.74
C PHE A 158 14.15 -4.64 -1.64
N LYS A 159 14.37 -3.88 -2.71
CA LYS A 159 13.96 -2.47 -2.79
C LYS A 159 12.46 -2.37 -3.06
N LEU A 160 11.80 -1.41 -2.41
CA LEU A 160 10.36 -1.16 -2.58
C LEU A 160 10.02 -0.82 -4.02
N SER A 161 10.84 0.00 -4.69
CA SER A 161 10.66 0.36 -6.10
C SER A 161 10.59 -0.88 -7.02
N GLU A 162 11.42 -1.89 -6.77
CA GLU A 162 11.45 -3.16 -7.52
C GLU A 162 10.20 -4.01 -7.24
N VAL A 163 9.81 -4.12 -5.97
CA VAL A 163 8.64 -4.90 -5.54
C VAL A 163 7.35 -4.28 -6.11
N ILE A 164 7.21 -2.96 -6.00
CA ILE A 164 6.07 -2.20 -6.54
C ILE A 164 5.96 -2.37 -8.06
N ALA A 165 7.10 -2.52 -8.75
CA ALA A 165 7.16 -2.53 -10.20
C ALA A 165 6.83 -3.86 -10.86
N ASN A 166 6.98 -4.97 -10.14
CA ASN A 166 7.03 -6.28 -10.78
C ASN A 166 6.24 -7.34 -9.97
N PRO A 167 5.09 -7.80 -10.48
CA PRO A 167 4.35 -8.94 -9.90
C PRO A 167 5.15 -10.25 -9.84
N ASN A 168 6.19 -10.38 -10.65
CA ASN A 168 7.10 -11.52 -10.69
C ASN A 168 8.44 -11.22 -9.97
N THR A 169 8.45 -10.27 -9.04
CA THR A 169 9.62 -9.97 -8.22
C THR A 169 10.13 -11.25 -7.51
N PRO A 170 11.45 -11.45 -7.35
CA PRO A 170 11.97 -12.55 -6.54
C PRO A 170 11.52 -12.49 -5.07
N ALA A 171 11.06 -11.31 -4.61
CA ALA A 171 10.46 -11.13 -3.29
C ALA A 171 9.08 -11.79 -3.14
N LYS A 172 8.50 -12.39 -4.19
CA LYS A 172 7.13 -12.96 -4.21
C LYS A 172 6.80 -13.86 -3.00
N PRO A 173 7.70 -14.76 -2.54
CA PRO A 173 7.41 -15.61 -1.37
C PRO A 173 7.29 -14.82 -0.07
N LEU A 174 7.89 -13.63 0.00
CA LEU A 174 7.95 -12.77 1.18
C LEU A 174 6.84 -11.73 1.20
N LEU A 175 6.06 -11.58 0.13
CA LEU A 175 5.04 -10.54 0.02
C LEU A 175 3.93 -10.72 1.07
N LEU A 176 3.47 -9.60 1.60
CA LEU A 176 2.31 -9.50 2.46
C LEU A 176 1.25 -8.58 1.84
N PHE A 177 0.07 -8.49 2.47
CA PHE A 177 -1.06 -7.71 1.95
C PHE A 177 -0.69 -6.23 1.75
N GLU A 178 0.10 -5.66 2.66
CA GLU A 178 0.58 -4.27 2.58
C GLU A 178 1.53 -4.02 1.41
N ASP A 179 2.29 -5.04 0.99
CA ASP A 179 3.23 -4.96 -0.12
C ASP A 179 2.46 -4.98 -1.45
N ILE A 180 1.45 -5.85 -1.57
CA ILE A 180 0.55 -5.86 -2.74
C ILE A 180 -0.24 -4.55 -2.82
N HIS A 181 -0.75 -4.05 -1.69
CA HIS A 181 -1.41 -2.74 -1.65
C HIS A 181 -0.50 -1.64 -2.18
N LEU A 182 0.77 -1.65 -1.80
CA LEU A 182 1.75 -0.67 -2.28
C LEU A 182 2.02 -0.82 -3.78
N ALA A 183 2.08 -2.06 -4.28
CA ALA A 183 2.21 -2.32 -5.72
C ALA A 183 1.00 -1.81 -6.52
N LEU A 184 -0.22 -2.00 -6.02
CA LEU A 184 -1.43 -1.43 -6.61
C LEU A 184 -1.39 0.11 -6.63
N CYS A 185 -0.87 0.73 -5.58
CA CYS A 185 -0.61 2.18 -5.60
C CYS A 185 0.37 2.58 -6.72
N GLY A 186 1.41 1.79 -6.96
CA GLY A 186 2.36 2.02 -8.05
C GLY A 186 1.81 1.85 -9.46
N LEU A 187 0.70 1.13 -9.65
CA LEU A 187 0.03 1.01 -10.95
C LEU A 187 -0.80 2.24 -11.32
N LEU A 188 -1.25 3.00 -10.33
CA LEU A 188 -2.19 4.10 -10.53
C LEU A 188 -1.68 5.23 -11.45
N PRO A 189 -0.40 5.64 -11.43
CA PRO A 189 0.12 6.57 -12.43
C PRO A 189 -0.08 6.09 -13.87
N ALA A 190 0.14 4.80 -14.13
CA ALA A 190 0.00 4.21 -15.47
C ALA A 190 -1.47 4.12 -15.89
N ILE A 191 -2.36 3.75 -14.95
CA ILE A 191 -3.82 3.77 -15.17
C ILE A 191 -4.28 5.20 -15.49
N TRP A 192 -3.88 6.19 -14.69
CA TRP A 192 -4.23 7.59 -14.91
C TRP A 192 -3.76 8.09 -16.28
N ASN A 193 -2.51 7.79 -16.66
CA ASN A 193 -1.98 8.18 -17.96
C ASN A 193 -2.81 7.58 -19.11
N GLN A 194 -3.15 6.29 -19.01
CA GLN A 194 -4.01 5.64 -19.99
C GLN A 194 -5.39 6.30 -20.07
N THR A 195 -6.00 6.64 -18.93
CA THR A 195 -7.27 7.39 -18.89
C THR A 195 -7.16 8.73 -19.61
N GLN A 196 -6.06 9.47 -19.45
CA GLN A 196 -5.85 10.74 -20.16
C GLN A 196 -5.65 10.55 -21.67
N ILE A 197 -4.94 9.50 -22.10
CA ILE A 197 -4.74 9.18 -23.52
C ILE A 197 -6.09 8.87 -24.19
N VAL A 198 -6.91 8.03 -23.54
CA VAL A 198 -8.25 7.69 -24.04
C VAL A 198 -9.09 8.95 -24.18
N ARG A 199 -9.17 9.77 -23.12
CA ARG A 199 -9.94 11.02 -23.13
C ARG A 199 -9.55 11.93 -24.29
N ARG A 200 -8.25 12.21 -24.47
CA ARG A 200 -7.75 13.07 -25.56
C ARG A 200 -8.04 12.48 -26.94
N SER A 201 -7.99 11.17 -27.08
CA SER A 201 -8.24 10.49 -28.36
C SER A 201 -9.72 10.50 -28.73
N THR A 202 -10.61 10.30 -27.75
CA THR A 202 -12.06 10.47 -27.91
C THR A 202 -12.43 11.90 -28.29
N GLU A 203 -11.87 12.90 -27.59
CA GLU A 203 -12.05 14.33 -27.91
C GLU A 203 -11.56 14.66 -29.33
N ALA A 204 -10.53 13.98 -29.82
CA ALA A 204 -9.98 14.13 -31.17
C ALA A 204 -10.67 13.27 -32.25
N GLY A 205 -11.72 12.51 -31.91
CA GLY A 205 -12.45 11.64 -32.85
C GLY A 205 -11.61 10.48 -33.42
N ARG A 206 -10.51 10.09 -32.75
CA ARG A 206 -9.61 9.00 -33.19
C ARG A 206 -10.02 7.69 -32.53
N SER A 207 -9.94 6.56 -33.26
CA SER A 207 -10.04 5.25 -32.62
C SER A 207 -8.74 4.96 -31.87
N THR A 208 -8.81 4.90 -30.54
CA THR A 208 -7.67 4.51 -29.71
C THR A 208 -7.57 2.99 -29.71
N GLN A 209 -6.45 2.45 -30.18
CA GLN A 209 -6.12 1.05 -29.95
C GLN A 209 -5.69 0.93 -28.48
N ASN A 210 -6.64 0.58 -27.60
CA ASN A 210 -6.42 0.46 -26.17
C ASN A 210 -5.49 -0.72 -25.87
N CYS A 211 -4.18 -0.47 -25.79
CA CYS A 211 -3.21 -1.48 -25.35
C CYS A 211 -3.14 -1.50 -23.81
N THR A 212 -4.22 -1.94 -23.15
CA THR A 212 -4.26 -2.11 -21.69
C THR A 212 -3.74 -3.48 -21.24
N SER A 213 -3.29 -4.32 -22.17
CA SER A 213 -2.91 -5.72 -21.92
C SER A 213 -1.86 -5.89 -20.82
N SER A 214 -0.87 -5.00 -20.76
CA SER A 214 0.15 -5.04 -19.71
C SER A 214 -0.42 -4.69 -18.32
N LEU A 215 -1.28 -3.67 -18.24
CA LEU A 215 -1.92 -3.29 -16.97
C LEU A 215 -2.90 -4.36 -16.50
N ALA A 216 -3.70 -4.91 -17.42
CA ALA A 216 -4.63 -6.00 -17.13
C ALA A 216 -3.88 -7.23 -16.61
N TRP A 217 -2.78 -7.60 -17.24
CA TRP A 217 -1.94 -8.71 -16.78
C TRP A 217 -1.35 -8.45 -15.39
N GLN A 218 -0.85 -7.23 -15.11
CA GLN A 218 -0.32 -6.89 -13.78
C GLN A 218 -1.41 -6.96 -12.69
N LEU A 219 -2.62 -6.47 -12.98
CA LEU A 219 -3.74 -6.54 -12.06
C LEU A 219 -4.16 -7.99 -11.77
N GLU A 220 -4.25 -8.84 -12.80
CA GLU A 220 -4.57 -10.26 -12.60
C GLU A 220 -3.46 -10.99 -11.82
N ALA A 221 -2.18 -10.65 -12.05
CA ALA A 221 -1.08 -11.21 -11.28
C ALA A 221 -1.18 -10.84 -9.79
N TRP A 222 -1.43 -9.56 -9.47
CA TRP A 222 -1.60 -9.12 -8.08
C TRP A 222 -2.84 -9.73 -7.42
N LYS A 223 -3.94 -9.88 -8.16
CA LYS A 223 -5.14 -10.57 -7.70
C LYS A 223 -4.86 -12.03 -7.34
N ALA A 224 -4.11 -12.75 -8.18
CA ALA A 224 -3.70 -14.12 -7.88
C ALA A 224 -2.83 -14.19 -6.60
N ASP A 225 -1.95 -13.20 -6.38
CA ASP A 225 -1.16 -13.12 -5.15
C ASP A 225 -2.01 -12.82 -3.91
N ILE A 226 -3.04 -11.97 -4.02
CA ILE A 226 -4.00 -11.75 -2.92
C ILE A 226 -4.71 -13.04 -2.55
N GLU A 227 -5.20 -13.80 -3.53
CA GLU A 227 -5.84 -15.09 -3.27
C GLU A 227 -4.86 -16.06 -2.61
N ARG A 228 -3.61 -16.15 -3.10
CA ARG A 228 -2.56 -16.96 -2.46
C ARG A 228 -2.36 -16.57 -0.98
N LEU A 229 -2.20 -15.27 -0.68
CA LEU A 229 -2.01 -14.79 0.69
C LEU A 229 -3.22 -15.06 1.57
N LYS A 230 -4.43 -14.96 1.02
CA LYS A 230 -5.66 -15.27 1.73
C LYS A 230 -5.70 -16.75 2.15
N HIS A 231 -5.33 -17.68 1.26
CA HIS A 231 -5.24 -19.10 1.62
C HIS A 231 -4.18 -19.35 2.71
N GLN A 232 -3.01 -18.70 2.61
CA GLN A 232 -1.97 -18.78 3.64
C GLN A 232 -2.44 -18.20 4.97
N CYS A 233 -3.15 -17.09 4.96
CA CYS A 233 -3.68 -16.46 6.17
C CYS A 233 -4.73 -17.33 6.87
N PHE A 234 -5.61 -18.01 6.11
CA PHE A 234 -6.58 -18.94 6.68
C PHE A 234 -5.90 -20.15 7.32
N HIS A 235 -4.94 -20.77 6.62
CA HIS A 235 -4.16 -21.87 7.18
C HIS A 235 -3.39 -21.42 8.44
N ALA A 236 -2.78 -20.24 8.40
CA ALA A 236 -2.06 -19.69 9.54
C ALA A 236 -2.98 -19.37 10.73
N ALA A 237 -4.26 -19.08 10.51
CA ALA A 237 -5.24 -18.93 11.58
C ALA A 237 -5.53 -20.26 12.30
N GLU A 238 -5.41 -21.38 11.61
CA GLU A 238 -5.60 -22.72 12.19
C GLU A 238 -4.35 -23.20 12.95
N VAL A 239 -3.15 -22.81 12.48
CA VAL A 239 -1.87 -23.36 12.97
C VAL A 239 -1.03 -22.35 13.78
N GLY A 240 -1.43 -21.07 13.81
CA GLY A 240 -0.71 -20.01 14.54
C GLY A 240 0.59 -19.56 13.85
N GLU A 241 0.59 -19.46 12.52
CA GLU A 241 1.82 -19.22 11.74
C GLU A 241 2.16 -17.72 11.58
N PHE A 242 3.38 -17.33 11.96
CA PHE A 242 3.92 -15.99 11.74
C PHE A 242 4.24 -15.77 10.24
N PRO A 243 4.03 -14.57 9.67
CA PRO A 243 3.50 -13.35 10.28
C PRO A 243 1.96 -13.28 10.26
N PHE A 244 1.24 -14.28 9.77
CA PHE A 244 -0.16 -14.09 9.44
C PHE A 244 -1.11 -13.95 10.65
N THR A 245 -0.70 -14.43 11.83
CA THR A 245 -1.47 -14.30 13.09
C THR A 245 -1.82 -12.86 13.47
N ALA A 246 -1.00 -11.88 13.13
CA ALA A 246 -1.33 -10.49 13.44
C ALA A 246 -2.49 -9.93 12.60
N TYR A 247 -2.80 -10.51 11.44
CA TYR A 247 -3.91 -10.06 10.59
C TYR A 247 -5.27 -10.53 11.09
N ILE A 248 -5.30 -11.60 11.88
CA ILE A 248 -6.53 -12.15 12.47
C ILE A 248 -6.83 -11.57 13.86
N GLY A 249 -5.96 -10.67 14.35
CA GLY A 249 -6.13 -10.04 15.66
C GLY A 249 -5.82 -10.96 16.85
N ASP A 250 -5.22 -12.12 16.58
CA ASP A 250 -4.70 -13.02 17.63
C ASP A 250 -3.34 -12.50 18.08
N TYR A 251 -3.38 -11.48 18.93
CA TYR A 251 -2.19 -10.85 19.48
C TYR A 251 -1.78 -11.61 20.74
N ASP A 252 -0.96 -12.66 20.59
CA ASP A 252 -0.25 -13.38 21.68
C ASP A 252 -0.86 -13.06 23.06
N GLU A 253 -2.10 -13.51 23.33
CA GLU A 253 -2.72 -13.25 24.63
C GLU A 253 -1.89 -13.99 25.66
N ASP A 254 -1.04 -13.27 26.38
CA ASP A 254 -0.44 -13.76 27.60
C ASP A 254 -1.40 -13.37 28.72
N PRO A 255 -2.25 -14.27 29.25
CA PRO A 255 -3.19 -13.98 30.33
C PRO A 255 -2.49 -13.72 31.68
N SER A 256 -1.19 -13.36 31.66
CA SER A 256 -0.32 -13.27 32.82
C SER A 256 0.41 -11.92 32.96
N VAL A 257 -0.26 -10.82 32.58
CA VAL A 257 0.08 -9.46 33.02
C VAL A 257 -1.18 -8.74 33.51
#